data_AF-A0A6G8IFZ6-F1
#
_entry.id   AF-A0A6G8IFZ6-F1
#
_cell.length_a   1.000
_cell.length_b   1.000
_cell.length_c   1.000
_cell.angle_alpha   90.00
_cell.angle_beta   90.00
_cell.angle_gamma   90.00
#
_symmetry.space_group_name_H-M   'P 1'
#
loop_
_entity.id
_entity.type
_entity.pdbx_description
1 polymer ?
#
loop_
_entity_poly.entity_id
_entity_poly.type
_entity_poly.pdbx_seq_one_letter_code
_entity_poly.pdbx_strand_id
1 'polypeptide(L)' 'MPPGTLWGFTEAQIAQFGLTFGIGAFIAYMLFIVYKLARESKAGRFGTFVLFLVLSFGMVGFLAKSLIQWVIGI' A
#
# COMPACT_ATOMS: atom_id res chain seq x y z
N MET A 1 25.65 27.15 4.94
CA MET A 1 24.38 26.40 4.94
C MET A 1 23.98 26.13 3.50
N PRO A 2 23.92 24.86 3.04
CA PRO A 2 23.45 24.56 1.69
C PRO A 2 21.95 24.92 1.57
N PRO A 3 21.52 25.58 0.49
CA PRO A 3 20.11 25.92 0.28
C PRO A 3 19.30 24.63 0.00
N GLY A 4 18.17 24.44 0.68
CA GLY A 4 17.27 23.29 0.49
C GLY A 4 17.20 22.27 1.64
N THR A 5 17.69 22.60 2.83
CA THR A 5 17.55 21.75 4.03
C THR A 5 16.61 22.38 5.06
N LEU A 6 15.49 21.71 5.34
CA LEU A 6 14.59 22.01 6.45
C LEU A 6 15.00 21.13 7.64
N TRP A 7 15.40 21.72 8.76
CA TRP A 7 15.76 21.01 10.00
C TRP A 7 16.90 19.98 9.84
N GLY A 8 17.86 20.24 8.93
CA GLY A 8 18.99 19.33 8.68
C GLY A 8 18.65 18.13 7.80
N PHE A 9 17.39 18.00 7.36
CA PHE A 9 16.97 17.03 6.35
C PHE A 9 16.82 17.71 4.99
N THR A 10 17.14 16.98 3.93
CA THR A 10 16.89 17.44 2.57
C THR A 10 15.38 17.51 2.29
N GLU A 11 14.93 18.46 1.47
CA GLU A 11 13.55 18.51 0.98
C GLU A 11 13.09 17.17 0.40
N ALA A 12 13.99 16.49 -0.32
CA ALA A 12 13.75 15.16 -0.88
C ALA A 12 13.47 14.08 0.18
N GLN A 13 14.17 14.08 1.32
CA GLN A 13 13.94 13.11 2.40
C GLN A 13 12.58 13.33 3.08
N ILE A 14 12.21 14.58 3.33
CA ILE A 14 10.92 14.92 3.94
C ILE A 14 9.78 14.56 2.97
N ALA A 15 9.95 14.86 1.68
CA ALA A 15 8.99 14.48 0.64
C ALA A 15 8.86 12.96 0.51
N GLN A 16 9.97 12.22 0.52
CA GLN A 16 9.96 10.75 0.44
C GLN A 16 9.27 10.14 1.65
N PHE A 17 9.51 10.69 2.86
CA PHE A 17 8.84 10.24 4.07
C PHE A 17 7.33 10.51 4.01
N GLY A 18 6.92 11.72 3.62
CA GLY A 18 5.51 12.08 3.45
C GLY A 18 4.80 11.25 2.38
N LEU A 19 5.45 10.97 1.25
CA LEU A 19 4.91 10.11 0.20
C LEU A 19 4.79 8.66 0.67
N THR A 20 5.83 8.11 1.30
CA THR A 20 5.82 6.71 1.73
C THR A 20 4.81 6.49 2.85
N PHE A 21 4.86 7.33 3.88
CA PHE A 21 4.06 7.16 5.08
C PHE A 21 2.64 7.72 4.91
N GLY A 22 2.50 8.88 4.27
CA GLY A 22 1.21 9.53 4.04
C GLY A 22 0.33 8.74 3.05
N ILE A 23 0.90 8.31 1.92
CA ILE A 23 0.15 7.48 0.96
C ILE A 23 -0.09 6.08 1.54
N GLY A 24 0.90 5.49 2.23
CA GLY A 24 0.72 4.19 2.90
C GLY A 24 -0.41 4.20 3.93
N ALA A 25 -0.47 5.22 4.79
CA ALA A 25 -1.53 5.39 5.77
C ALA A 25 -2.89 5.62 5.10
N PHE A 26 -2.93 6.38 4.01
CA PHE A 26 -4.16 6.63 3.25
C PHE A 26 -4.72 5.35 2.59
N ILE A 27 -3.84 4.52 2.00
CA ILE A 27 -4.23 3.22 1.44
C ILE A 27 -4.74 2.29 2.54
N ALA A 28 -4.08 2.24 3.69
CA ALA A 28 -4.55 1.44 4.83
C ALA A 28 -5.94 1.89 5.33
N TYR A 29 -6.19 3.20 5.36
CA TYR A 29 -7.50 3.75 5.71
C TYR A 29 -8.59 3.36 4.70
N MET A 30 -8.27 3.35 3.40
CA MET A 30 -9.18 2.84 2.37
C MET A 30 -9.52 1.35 2.58
N LEU A 31 -8.52 0.51 2.88
CA LEU A 31 -8.75 -0.91 3.19
C LEU A 31 -9.61 -1.08 4.45
N PHE A 32 -9.42 -0.25 5.46
CA PHE A 32 -10.26 -0.24 6.66
C PHE A 32 -11.73 0.10 6.34
N ILE A 33 -11.97 1.10 5.48
CA ILE A 33 -13.32 1.45 5.01
C ILE A 33 -13.95 0.27 4.27
N VAL A 34 -13.22 -0.38 3.35
CA VAL A 34 -13.71 -1.54 2.60
C VAL A 34 -14.04 -2.70 3.52
N TYR A 35 -13.19 -2.97 4.51
CA TYR A 35 -13.44 -4.00 5.53
C TYR A 35 -14.69 -3.70 6.36
N LYS A 36 -14.86 -2.45 6.78
CA LYS A 36 -16.03 -2.01 7.55
C LYS A 36 -17.31 -2.12 6.70
N LEU A 37 -17.25 -1.68 5.44
CA LEU A 37 -18.36 -1.78 4.48
C LEU A 37 -18.74 -3.24 4.20
N ALA A 38 -17.76 -4.13 4.03
CA ALA A 38 -18.00 -5.57 3.84
C ALA A 38 -18.73 -6.18 5.05
N ARG A 39 -18.33 -5.79 6.27
CA ARG A 39 -19.01 -6.23 7.50
C ARG A 39 -20.43 -5.67 7.63
N GLU A 40 -20.61 -4.39 7.39
CA GLU A 40 -21.87 -3.67 7.55
C GLU A 40 -22.89 -4.08 6.48
N SER A 41 -22.42 -4.39 5.27
CA SER A 41 -23.23 -4.92 4.17
C SER A 41 -23.64 -6.38 4.34
N LYS A 42 -23.33 -7.02 5.49
CA LYS A 42 -23.49 -8.48 5.70
C LYS A 42 -22.94 -9.27 4.53
N ALA A 43 -21.73 -8.94 4.08
CA ALA A 43 -21.07 -9.74 3.06
C ALA A 43 -20.83 -11.13 3.65
N GLY A 44 -21.75 -12.07 3.35
CA GLY A 44 -21.77 -13.43 3.87
C GLY A 44 -20.59 -14.25 3.34
N ARG A 45 -20.78 -15.53 3.00
CA ARG A 45 -19.72 -16.34 2.34
C ARG A 45 -19.05 -15.63 1.16
N PHE A 46 -19.79 -14.76 0.47
CA PHE A 46 -19.29 -13.93 -0.63
C PHE A 46 -18.28 -12.85 -0.19
N GLY A 47 -18.48 -12.22 0.97
CA GLY A 47 -17.56 -11.20 1.51
C GLY A 47 -16.22 -11.79 1.93
N THR A 48 -16.25 -12.89 2.66
CA THR A 48 -15.04 -13.65 3.01
C THR A 48 -14.32 -14.14 1.76
N PHE A 49 -15.05 -14.61 0.74
CA PHE A 49 -14.46 -15.02 -0.53
C PHE A 49 -13.76 -13.86 -1.24
N VAL A 50 -14.41 -12.70 -1.36
CA VAL A 50 -13.83 -11.49 -1.99
C VAL A 50 -12.62 -10.96 -1.20
N LEU A 51 -12.68 -10.95 0.13
CA LEU A 51 -11.54 -10.56 0.98
C LEU A 51 -10.36 -11.52 0.80
N PHE A 52 -10.62 -12.82 0.75
CA PHE A 52 -9.59 -13.82 0.52
C PHE A 52 -9.00 -13.71 -0.89
N LEU A 53 -9.84 -13.43 -1.89
CA LEU A 53 -9.41 -13.22 -3.26
C LEU A 53 -8.52 -11.98 -3.37
N VAL A 54 -8.95 -10.83 -2.86
CA VAL A 54 -8.18 -9.58 -2.85
C VAL A 54 -6.85 -9.73 -2.10
N LEU A 55 -6.86 -10.37 -0.93
CA LEU A 55 -5.65 -10.59 -0.14
C LEU A 55 -4.66 -11.49 -0.88
N SER A 56 -5.15 -12.58 -1.47
CA SER A 56 -4.32 -13.51 -2.26
C SER A 56 -3.81 -12.86 -3.55
N PHE A 57 -4.65 -12.08 -4.24
CA PHE A 57 -4.27 -11.34 -5.44
C PHE A 57 -3.19 -10.30 -5.16
N GLY A 58 -3.26 -9.63 -4.00
CA GLY A 58 -2.23 -8.70 -3.55
C GLY A 58 -0.86 -9.38 -3.37
N MET A 59 -0.83 -10.54 -2.72
CA MET A 59 0.41 -11.34 -2.59
C MET A 59 0.90 -11.87 -3.94
N VAL A 60 0.01 -12.37 -4.79
CA VAL A 60 0.38 -12.90 -6.12
C VAL A 60 0.92 -11.79 -7.02
N GLY A 61 0.31 -10.61 -7.04
CA GLY A 61 0.80 -9.46 -7.81
C GLY A 61 2.17 -8.97 -7.33
N PHE A 62 2.38 -8.95 -6.01
CA PHE A 62 3.68 -8.61 -5.43
C PHE A 62 4.75 -9.65 -5.79
N LEU A 63 4.45 -10.94 -5.64
CA LEU A 63 5.35 -12.03 -6.01
C LEU A 63 5.64 -12.04 -7.51
N ALA A 64 4.63 -11.80 -8.35
CA ALA A 64 4.81 -11.72 -9.80
C ALA A 64 5.74 -10.56 -10.17
N LYS A 65 5.57 -9.38 -9.56
CA LYS A 65 6.50 -8.26 -9.76
C LYS A 65 7.92 -8.65 -9.35
N SER A 66 8.11 -9.24 -8.17
CA SER A 66 9.44 -9.66 -7.69
C SER A 66 10.06 -10.72 -8.58
N LEU A 67 9.27 -11.65 -9.11
CA LEU A 67 9.72 -12.68 -10.04
C LEU A 67 10.12 -12.07 -11.40
N ILE A 68 9.31 -11.13 -11.90
CA ILE A 68 9.60 -10.40 -13.14
C ILE A 68 10.87 -9.56 -12.99
N GLN A 69 11.04 -8.85 -11.88
CA GLN A 69 12.28 -8.14 -11.54
C GLN A 69 13.50 -9.08 -11.55
N TRP A 70 13.37 -10.25 -10.90
CA TRP A 70 14.42 -11.26 -10.88
C TRP A 70 14.76 -11.82 -12.27
N VAL A 71 13.74 -12.08 -13.11
CA VAL A 71 13.92 -12.58 -14.48
C VAL A 71 14.53 -11.52 -15.41
N ILE A 72 14.16 -10.25 -15.26
CA ILE A 72 14.68 -9.15 -16.06
C ILE A 72 16.06 -8.66 -15.52
N GLY A 73 16.45 -9.09 -14.31
CA GLY A 73 17.74 -8.77 -13.70
C GLY A 73 17.82 -7.35 -13.13
N ILE A 74 16.69 -6.79 -12.72
CA ILE A 74 16.53 -5.43 -12.16
C ILE A 74 15.95 -5.54 -10.75
#